data_AF-A0A353N701-F1
#
_entry.id   AF-A0A353N701-F1
#
_cell.length_a   1.000
_cell.length_b   1.000
_cell.length_c   1.000
_cell.angle_alpha   90.00
_cell.angle_beta   90.00
_cell.angle_gamma   90.00
#
_symmetry.space_group_name_H-M   'P 1'
#
loop_
_entity.id
_entity.type
_entity.pdbx_description
1 polymer ?
#
loop_
_entity_poly.entity_id
_entity_poly.type
_entity_poly.pdbx_seq_one_letter_code
_entity_poly.pdbx_strand_id
1 'polypeptide(L)'
;ISSKMEATNALIGGESSGGLTIRGHILGKDGIFAASLLIELLSVTGKNLSELLAEINQRFGYYYMVEKNLHFTLEDRSRLVKKIFANKELPDFGYDIHHVNYQDGVK
;
A
#
# COMPACT_ATOMS: atom_id res chain seq x y z
N ILE A 1 7.03 3.02 -9.73
CA ILE A 1 7.85 3.17 -8.50
C ILE A 1 9.29 3.52 -8.81
N SER A 2 9.99 2.76 -9.68
CA SER A 2 11.39 3.02 -10.04
C SER A 2 11.68 4.48 -10.43
N SER A 3 10.88 5.08 -11.32
CA SER A 3 11.06 6.48 -11.73
C SER A 3 10.93 7.47 -10.58
N LYS A 4 10.05 7.22 -9.61
CA LYS A 4 9.90 8.08 -8.42
C LYS A 4 11.07 7.88 -7.45
N MET A 5 11.55 6.64 -7.30
CA MET A 5 12.71 6.35 -6.46
C MET A 5 13.99 7.03 -6.97
N GLU A 6 14.22 7.04 -8.28
CA GLU A 6 15.32 7.80 -8.89
C GLU A 6 15.17 9.30 -8.62
N ALA A 7 13.99 9.86 -8.91
CA ALA A 7 13.72 11.28 -8.75
C ALA A 7 13.87 11.78 -7.30
N THR A 8 13.53 10.95 -6.31
CA THR A 8 13.65 11.31 -4.89
C THR A 8 14.89 10.75 -4.21
N ASN A 9 15.75 10.05 -4.95
CA ASN A 9 16.87 9.30 -4.40
C ASN A 9 16.44 8.40 -3.22
N ALA A 10 15.33 7.65 -3.38
CA ALA A 10 14.80 6.76 -2.35
C ALA A 10 15.62 5.46 -2.26
N LEU A 11 15.76 4.93 -1.04
CA LEU A 11 16.44 3.67 -0.78
C LEU A 11 15.58 2.45 -1.12
N ILE A 12 14.30 2.51 -0.76
CA ILE A 12 13.34 1.41 -0.81
C ILE A 12 12.04 1.87 -1.46
N GLY A 13 11.41 0.98 -2.23
CA GLY A 13 10.08 1.17 -2.78
C GLY A 13 9.32 -0.15 -2.77
N GLY A 14 8.02 -0.10 -2.48
CA GLY A 14 7.18 -1.28 -2.41
C GLY A 14 5.78 -1.05 -2.95
N GLU A 15 5.11 -2.14 -3.31
CA GLU A 15 3.72 -2.18 -3.75
C GLU A 15 2.89 -3.06 -2.82
N SER A 16 1.60 -2.74 -2.68
CA SER A 16 0.65 -3.57 -1.92
C SER A 16 0.57 -5.01 -2.44
N SER A 17 0.95 -5.25 -3.70
CA SER A 17 1.05 -6.59 -4.30
C SER A 17 2.22 -7.43 -3.75
N GLY A 18 3.03 -6.92 -2.81
CA GLY A 18 4.22 -7.59 -2.27
C GLY A 18 5.51 -7.39 -3.08
N GLY A 19 5.51 -6.51 -4.08
CA GLY A 19 6.72 -6.18 -4.83
C GLY A 19 7.64 -5.25 -4.04
N LEU A 20 8.95 -5.54 -4.04
CA LEU A 20 9.98 -4.73 -3.38
C LEU A 20 11.09 -4.35 -4.38
N THR A 21 11.52 -3.10 -4.33
CA THR A 21 12.64 -2.55 -5.10
C THR A 21 13.60 -1.84 -4.16
N ILE A 22 14.90 -2.11 -4.31
CA ILE A 22 15.97 -1.52 -3.50
C ILE A 22 16.98 -0.86 -4.42
N ARG A 23 17.32 0.39 -4.13
CA ARG A 23 18.31 1.15 -4.88
C ARG A 23 19.68 0.46 -4.78
N GLY A 24 20.36 0.31 -5.92
CA GLY A 24 21.70 -0.29 -6.01
C GLY A 24 21.72 -1.78 -6.37
N HIS A 25 20.55 -2.44 -6.47
CA HIS A 25 20.44 -3.82 -6.95
C HIS A 25 19.97 -3.85 -8.41
N ILE A 26 18.66 -3.69 -8.63
CA ILE A 26 18.07 -3.55 -9.96
C ILE A 26 17.00 -2.45 -9.95
N LEU A 27 16.76 -1.82 -11.10
CA LEU A 27 15.68 -0.83 -11.28
C LEU A 27 14.33 -1.53 -11.52
N GLY A 28 13.99 -2.49 -10.66
CA GLY A 28 12.81 -3.34 -10.79
C GLY A 28 12.49 -4.13 -9.53
N LYS A 29 11.44 -4.95 -9.58
CA LYS A 29 11.08 -5.86 -8.50
C LYS A 29 12.00 -7.08 -8.56
N ASP A 30 12.58 -7.44 -7.43
CA ASP A 30 13.34 -8.69 -7.29
C ASP A 30 12.90 -9.44 -6.04
N GLY A 31 12.13 -10.52 -6.25
CA GLY A 31 11.64 -11.35 -5.16
C GLY A 31 12.73 -12.17 -4.47
N ILE A 32 13.79 -12.55 -5.19
CA ILE A 32 14.91 -13.32 -4.63
C ILE A 32 15.72 -12.42 -3.72
N PHE A 33 16.01 -11.21 -4.16
CA PHE A 33 16.72 -10.22 -3.35
C PHE A 33 15.90 -9.80 -2.11
N ALA A 34 14.59 -9.61 -2.27
CA ALA A 34 13.70 -9.35 -1.14
C ALA A 34 13.73 -10.50 -0.12
N ALA A 35 13.72 -11.76 -0.60
CA ALA A 35 13.82 -12.92 0.26
C ALA A 35 15.19 -13.01 0.97
N SER A 36 16.30 -12.67 0.31
CA SER A 36 17.61 -12.67 0.96
C SER A 36 17.72 -11.62 2.07
N LEU A 37 17.15 -10.42 1.86
CA LEU A 37 17.09 -9.38 2.90
C LEU A 37 16.22 -9.83 4.09
N LEU A 38 15.14 -10.55 3.83
CA LEU A 38 14.31 -11.12 4.89
C LEU A 38 15.09 -12.15 5.71
N ILE A 39 15.82 -13.05 5.05
CA ILE A 39 16.67 -14.05 5.71
C ILE A 39 17.77 -13.37 6.53
N GLU A 40 18.40 -12.34 5.99
CA GLU A 40 19.39 -11.53 6.72
C GLU A 40 18.77 -10.89 7.97
N LEU A 41 17.60 -10.25 7.84
CA LEU A 41 16.88 -9.63 8.96
C LEU A 41 16.60 -10.64 10.07
N LEU A 42 16.12 -11.84 9.74
CA LEU A 42 15.88 -12.91 10.71
C LEU A 42 17.18 -13.40 11.36
N SER A 43 18.24 -13.56 10.58
CA SER A 43 19.54 -14.07 11.05
C SER A 43 20.25 -13.08 11.99
N VAL A 44 20.22 -11.79 11.65
CA VAL A 44 20.88 -10.73 12.44
C VAL A 44 20.11 -10.42 13.72
N THR A 45 18.77 -10.44 13.66
CA THR A 45 17.95 -10.12 14.83
C THR A 45 17.74 -11.31 15.76
N GLY A 46 17.85 -12.55 15.24
CA GLY A 46 17.48 -13.76 15.96
C GLY A 46 15.97 -13.90 16.23
N LYS A 47 15.15 -13.02 15.65
CA LYS A 47 13.71 -12.94 15.85
C LYS A 47 12.98 -13.57 14.68
N ASN A 48 11.80 -14.12 14.94
CA ASN A 48 10.89 -14.52 13.87
C ASN A 48 10.06 -13.32 13.37
N LEU A 49 9.36 -13.52 12.24
CA LEU A 49 8.57 -12.44 11.61
C LEU A 49 7.45 -11.91 12.51
N SER A 50 6.81 -12.76 13.31
CA SER A 50 5.72 -12.32 14.18
C SER A 50 6.21 -11.42 15.32
N GLU A 51 7.41 -11.66 15.84
CA GLU A 51 8.04 -10.79 16.85
C GLU A 51 8.37 -9.42 16.26
N LEU A 52 8.98 -9.38 15.07
CA LEU A 52 9.31 -8.13 14.38
C LEU A 52 8.04 -7.32 14.06
N LEU A 53 6.96 -7.98 13.63
CA LEU A 53 5.69 -7.33 13.38
C LEU A 53 5.04 -6.82 14.68
N ALA A 54 5.14 -7.60 15.77
CA ALA A 54 4.64 -7.19 17.08
C ALA A 54 5.36 -5.94 17.60
N GLU A 55 6.67 -5.83 17.39
CA GLU A 55 7.45 -4.63 17.75
C GLU A 55 6.98 -3.39 16.99
N ILE A 56 6.72 -3.52 15.69
CA ILE A 56 6.16 -2.43 14.87
C ILE A 56 4.80 -2.02 15.43
N ASN A 57 3.90 -2.99 15.67
CA ASN A 57 2.56 -2.72 16.18
C ASN A 57 2.57 -2.11 17.58
N GLN A 58 3.46 -2.55 18.46
CA GLN A 58 3.59 -2.00 19.82
C GLN A 58 4.09 -0.55 19.78
N ARG A 59 4.96 -0.21 18.82
CA ARG A 59 5.53 1.13 18.70
C ARG A 59 4.63 2.12 17.98
N PHE A 60 3.89 1.68 16.97
CA PHE A 60 3.15 2.58 16.06
C PHE A 60 1.64 2.33 16.03
N GLY A 61 1.15 1.35 16.78
CA GLY A 61 -0.24 0.91 16.77
C GLY A 61 -0.53 -0.14 15.70
N TYR A 62 -1.75 -0.68 15.74
CA TYR A 62 -2.20 -1.70 14.81
C TYR A 62 -2.85 -1.07 13.58
N TYR A 63 -2.52 -1.61 12.41
CA TYR A 63 -3.13 -1.24 11.15
C TYR A 63 -3.90 -2.42 10.57
N TYR A 64 -5.19 -2.20 10.30
CA TYR A 64 -6.09 -3.21 9.72
C TYR A 64 -6.57 -2.74 8.36
N MET A 65 -6.43 -3.60 7.35
CA MET A 65 -6.88 -3.35 5.98
C MET A 65 -7.95 -4.37 5.59
N VAL A 66 -9.01 -3.91 4.94
CA VAL A 66 -10.04 -4.76 4.35
C VAL A 66 -10.17 -4.40 2.88
N GLU A 67 -10.13 -5.40 2.01
CA GLU A 67 -10.37 -5.25 0.58
C GLU A 67 -11.57 -6.11 0.17
N LYS A 68 -12.48 -5.55 -0.63
CA LYS A 68 -13.67 -6.25 -1.11
C LYS A 68 -13.95 -5.92 -2.56
N ASN A 69 -14.05 -6.96 -3.38
CA ASN A 69 -14.54 -6.85 -4.75
C ASN A 69 -16.07 -6.84 -4.74
N LEU A 70 -16.66 -5.77 -5.25
CA LEU A 70 -18.11 -5.62 -5.38
C LEU A 70 -18.51 -5.78 -6.84
N HIS A 71 -19.41 -6.74 -7.10
CA HIS A 71 -20.02 -6.89 -8.41
C HIS A 71 -21.10 -5.83 -8.61
N PHE A 72 -21.17 -5.23 -9.80
CA PHE A 72 -22.20 -4.26 -10.17
C PHE A 72 -22.52 -4.36 -11.67
N THR A 73 -23.75 -3.99 -12.03
CA THR A 73 -24.21 -3.97 -13.42
C THR A 73 -23.71 -2.73 -14.18
N LEU A 74 -23.87 -2.68 -15.51
CA LEU A 74 -23.54 -1.48 -16.29
C LEU A 74 -24.39 -0.26 -15.90
N GLU A 75 -25.65 -0.48 -15.53
CA GLU A 75 -26.54 0.57 -15.03
C GLU A 75 -26.05 1.11 -13.68
N ASP A 76 -25.65 0.21 -12.78
CA ASP A 76 -25.02 0.58 -11.51
C ASP A 76 -23.73 1.37 -11.72
N ARG A 77 -22.90 0.99 -12.70
CA ARG A 77 -21.66 1.71 -13.01
C ARG A 77 -21.92 3.18 -13.30
N SER A 78 -22.89 3.48 -14.16
CA SER A 78 -23.21 4.85 -14.54
C SER A 78 -23.71 5.67 -13.35
N ARG A 79 -24.58 5.06 -12.53
CA ARG A 79 -25.09 5.65 -11.29
C ARG A 79 -23.97 5.93 -10.28
N LEU A 80 -23.08 4.96 -10.06
CA LEU A 80 -21.95 5.06 -9.14
C LEU A 80 -20.94 6.10 -9.61
N VAL A 81 -20.61 6.13 -10.90
CA VAL A 81 -19.69 7.12 -11.46
C VAL A 81 -20.22 8.53 -11.26
N LYS A 82 -21.52 8.76 -11.54
CA LYS A 82 -22.14 10.07 -11.28
C LYS A 82 -22.09 10.43 -9.80
N LYS A 83 -22.49 9.52 -8.92
CA LYS A 83 -22.50 9.74 -7.46
C LYS A 83 -21.11 10.08 -6.92
N ILE A 84 -20.10 9.30 -7.31
CA ILE A 84 -18.76 9.36 -6.74
C ILE A 84 -17.92 10.48 -7.39
N PHE A 85 -17.93 10.62 -8.71
CA PHE A 85 -17.01 11.53 -9.41
C PHE A 85 -17.64 12.86 -9.82
N ALA A 86 -18.93 12.88 -10.17
CA ALA A 86 -19.61 14.12 -10.57
C ALA A 86 -20.19 14.86 -9.35
N ASN A 87 -20.98 14.15 -8.55
CA ASN A 87 -21.61 14.73 -7.36
C ASN A 87 -20.68 14.76 -6.14
N LYS A 88 -19.58 13.97 -6.17
CA LYS A 88 -18.60 13.86 -5.09
C LYS A 88 -19.23 13.51 -3.73
N GLU A 89 -20.25 12.66 -3.77
CA GLU A 89 -20.93 12.19 -2.56
C GLU A 89 -20.06 11.16 -1.84
N LEU A 90 -19.55 11.54 -0.67
CA LEU A 90 -18.77 10.67 0.21
C LEU A 90 -19.66 10.11 1.32
N PRO A 91 -19.43 8.84 1.74
CA PRO A 91 -20.01 8.34 2.98
C PRO A 91 -19.58 9.19 4.17
N ASP A 92 -20.40 9.22 5.20
CA ASP A 92 -19.94 9.66 6.52
C ASP A 92 -19.03 8.57 7.10
N PHE A 93 -17.75 8.89 7.23
CA PHE A 93 -16.74 7.99 7.80
C PHE A 93 -16.69 8.07 9.33
N GLY A 94 -17.39 9.02 9.96
CA GLY A 94 -17.29 9.30 11.39
C GLY A 94 -16.01 10.04 11.80
N TYR A 95 -15.29 10.62 10.82
CA TYR A 95 -14.04 11.36 11.03
C TYR A 95 -13.98 12.61 10.15
N ASP A 96 -13.22 13.61 10.59
CA ASP A 96 -12.92 14.80 9.78
C ASP A 96 -12.02 14.43 8.61
N ILE A 97 -12.50 14.70 7.38
CA ILE A 97 -11.79 14.39 6.15
C ILE A 97 -10.74 15.47 5.89
N HIS A 98 -9.46 15.10 5.97
CA HIS A 98 -8.35 16.04 5.72
C HIS A 98 -8.08 16.28 4.23
N HIS A 99 -8.22 15.25 3.38
CA HIS A 99 -7.90 15.33 1.96
C HIS A 99 -8.67 14.27 1.17
N VAL A 100 -9.05 14.59 -0.08
CA VAL A 100 -9.70 13.66 -1.01
C VAL A 100 -9.03 13.74 -2.37
N ASN A 101 -8.67 12.59 -2.95
CA ASN A 101 -8.04 12.45 -4.25
C ASN A 101 -8.93 11.66 -5.22
N TYR A 102 -9.07 12.14 -6.46
CA TYR A 102 -9.91 11.54 -7.51
C TYR A 102 -9.12 11.02 -8.74
N GLN A 103 -7.78 11.01 -8.70
CA GLN A 103 -6.94 10.70 -9.87
C GLN A 103 -7.00 9.23 -10.30
N ASP A 104 -7.15 8.31 -9.34
CA ASP A 104 -7.14 6.86 -9.56
C ASP A 104 -8.07 6.18 -8.55
N GLY A 105 -9.37 6.32 -8.82
CA GLY A 105 -10.42 6.07 -7.85
C GLY A 105 -10.63 7.25 -6.90
N VAL A 106 -11.40 7.05 -5.84
CA VAL A 106 -11.59 8.04 -4.77
C VAL A 106 -10.90 7.55 -3.52
N LYS A 107 -9.95 8.35 -3.03
CA LYS A 107 -9.13 8.08 -1.86
C LYS A 107 -9.21 9.25 -0.89
#